data_AF-A0A256LBT5-F1
#
_entry.id   AF-A0A256LBT5-F1
#
_cell.length_a   1.000
_cell.length_b   1.000
_cell.length_c   1.000
_cell.angle_alpha   90.00
_cell.angle_beta   90.00
_cell.angle_gamma   90.00
#
_symmetry.space_group_name_H-M   'P 1'
#
loop_
_entity.id
_entity.type
_entity.pdbx_description
1 polymer ?
#
loop_
_entity_poly.entity_id
_entity_poly.type
_entity_poly.pdbx_seq_one_letter_code
_entity_poly.pdbx_strand_id
1 'polypeptide(L)'
;MKKHVNLISIIGLIAVIGFGLTACSSSSSEDEAETEQSNKQSTEANEKAKEQATLAKINSAIAKDLKLDQGWAEGSLDEDGNPTEDGTPNDDFAWSIVVDKIICEGDTLRVYVKRGFKQLDNEDRQTVIESAMRASYSDINKYKKLDQEEDIKKGIFTEIYLDSTPIGRSKLSNHYEFNWDE
;
A
#
# COMPACT_ATOMS: atom_id res chain seq x y z
N MET A 1 29.84 -24.15 3.33
CA MET A 1 30.02 -23.25 2.17
C MET A 1 29.15 -22.03 2.38
N LYS A 2 29.75 -20.93 2.86
CA LYS A 2 29.08 -19.67 3.15
C LYS A 2 29.10 -18.81 1.89
N LYS A 3 27.93 -18.43 1.37
CA LYS A 3 27.83 -17.39 0.33
C LYS A 3 27.54 -16.07 1.02
N HIS A 4 28.56 -15.21 1.03
CA HIS A 4 28.44 -13.82 1.42
C HIS A 4 27.73 -13.05 0.29
N VAL A 5 26.65 -12.35 0.61
CA VAL A 5 26.03 -11.36 -0.28
C VAL A 5 26.53 -10.00 0.18
N ASN A 6 27.24 -9.30 -0.71
CA ASN A 6 27.69 -7.92 -0.52
C ASN A 6 26.47 -7.00 -0.61
N LEU A 7 26.14 -6.29 0.47
CA LEU A 7 25.27 -5.12 0.41
C LEU A 7 26.14 -3.88 0.38
N ILE A 8 26.17 -3.21 -0.77
CA ILE A 8 26.84 -1.92 -0.97
C ILE A 8 26.03 -0.90 -0.17
N SER A 9 26.59 -0.45 0.96
CA SER A 9 26.10 0.69 1.72
C SER A 9 26.53 1.96 0.99
N ILE A 10 25.58 2.63 0.33
CA ILE A 10 25.81 3.95 -0.27
C ILE A 10 25.72 4.98 0.86
N ILE A 11 26.85 5.19 1.54
CA ILE A 11 27.06 6.37 2.37
C ILE A 11 27.61 7.45 1.43
N GLY A 12 26.73 8.33 0.96
CA GLY A 12 27.10 9.53 0.23
C GLY A 12 27.79 10.52 1.17
N LEU A 13 29.12 10.47 1.20
CA LEU A 13 29.97 11.45 1.86
C LEU A 13 30.02 12.73 1.00
N ILE A 14 29.25 13.76 1.34
CA ILE A 14 29.39 15.07 0.70
C ILE A 14 30.56 15.80 1.35
N ALA A 15 31.67 15.86 0.62
CA ALA A 15 32.81 16.70 0.96
C ALA A 15 32.42 18.18 0.82
N VAL A 16 32.26 18.87 1.95
CA VAL A 16 32.16 20.33 1.98
C VAL A 16 33.55 20.90 1.72
N ILE A 17 33.85 21.21 0.46
CA ILE A 17 35.01 22.00 0.10
C ILE A 17 34.66 23.46 0.39
N GLY A 18 34.97 23.89 1.62
CA GLY A 18 35.02 25.30 1.97
C GLY A 18 36.30 25.91 1.40
N PHE A 19 36.19 26.62 0.29
CA PHE A 19 37.16 27.65 -0.08
C PHE A 19 36.51 29.01 0.13
N GLY A 20 36.83 29.63 1.26
CA GLY A 20 36.66 31.07 1.42
C GLY A 20 37.82 31.78 0.73
N LEU A 21 37.50 32.70 -0.19
CA LEU A 21 38.34 33.85 -0.51
C LEU A 21 37.45 35.07 -0.81
N THR A 22 37.93 36.21 -0.33
CA THR A 22 37.27 37.51 -0.23
C THR A 22 37.37 38.35 -1.50
N ALA A 23 36.26 39.02 -1.85
CA ALA A 23 36.03 40.29 -2.57
C ALA A 23 36.71 40.61 -3.92
N CYS A 24 35.88 40.90 -4.96
CA CYS A 24 35.70 42.25 -5.55
C CYS A 24 34.63 42.22 -6.67
N SER A 25 33.95 43.35 -6.84
CA SER A 25 32.75 43.64 -7.64
C SER A 25 32.90 43.63 -9.16
N SER A 26 31.90 43.11 -9.89
CA SER A 26 31.25 43.78 -11.05
C SER A 26 30.11 42.94 -11.64
N SER A 27 29.02 43.62 -11.99
CA SER A 27 27.80 43.18 -12.69
C SER A 27 27.89 41.99 -13.65
N SER A 28 26.92 41.06 -13.55
CA SER A 28 26.00 40.67 -14.64
C SER A 28 25.21 39.44 -14.21
N SER A 29 23.90 39.64 -14.04
CA SER A 29 22.79 38.72 -14.31
C SER A 29 23.13 37.23 -14.50
N GLU A 30 22.93 36.39 -13.48
CA GLU A 30 22.79 34.91 -13.58
C GLU A 30 22.68 34.30 -12.16
N ASP A 31 21.63 34.61 -11.39
CA ASP A 31 21.49 34.08 -10.02
C ASP A 31 20.05 33.71 -9.62
N GLU A 32 19.17 33.50 -10.60
CA GLU A 32 17.76 33.15 -10.34
C GLU A 32 17.40 31.69 -10.67
N ALA A 33 18.30 30.92 -11.29
CA ALA A 33 18.02 29.53 -11.68
C ALA A 33 18.37 28.49 -10.59
N GLU A 34 19.40 28.71 -9.77
CA GLU A 34 19.84 27.70 -8.78
C GLU A 34 19.03 27.71 -7.47
N THR A 35 18.50 28.87 -7.09
CA THR A 35 17.70 29.01 -5.84
C THR A 35 16.31 28.41 -5.98
N GLU A 36 15.69 28.47 -7.17
CA GLU A 36 14.38 27.84 -7.41
C GLU A 36 14.47 26.30 -7.51
N GLN A 37 15.56 25.78 -8.08
CA GLN A 37 15.73 24.33 -8.26
C GLN A 37 16.03 23.61 -6.94
N SER A 38 16.81 24.25 -6.04
CA SER A 38 17.10 23.74 -4.69
C SER A 38 15.86 23.75 -3.79
N ASN A 39 15.00 24.77 -3.90
CA ASN A 39 13.78 24.89 -3.10
C ASN A 39 12.66 23.94 -3.58
N LYS A 40 12.52 23.72 -4.90
CA LYS A 40 11.58 22.72 -5.46
C LYS A 40 11.94 21.29 -5.04
N GLN A 41 13.21 20.93 -5.13
CA GLN A 41 13.70 19.58 -4.79
C GLN A 41 13.53 19.27 -3.29
N SER A 42 13.66 20.28 -2.41
CA SER A 42 13.40 20.13 -0.98
C SER A 42 11.91 19.97 -0.66
N THR A 43 11.02 20.58 -1.46
CA THR A 43 9.57 20.49 -1.24
C THR A 43 9.02 19.14 -1.72
N GLU A 44 9.41 18.68 -2.91
CA GLU A 44 8.99 17.38 -3.46
C GLU A 44 9.47 16.19 -2.62
N ALA A 45 10.70 16.24 -2.11
CA ALA A 45 11.23 15.20 -1.23
C ALA A 45 10.44 15.12 0.10
N ASN A 46 10.02 16.26 0.63
CA ASN A 46 9.24 16.34 1.87
C ASN A 46 7.80 15.85 1.67
N GLU A 47 7.18 16.18 0.54
CA GLU A 47 5.85 15.68 0.17
C GLU A 47 5.85 14.15 -0.02
N LYS A 48 6.84 13.61 -0.74
CA LYS A 48 6.99 12.17 -0.93
C LYS A 48 7.21 11.43 0.40
N ALA A 49 8.02 11.98 1.30
CA ALA A 49 8.22 11.41 2.63
C ALA A 49 6.92 11.41 3.46
N LYS A 50 6.13 12.49 3.38
CA LYS A 50 4.82 12.58 4.06
C LYS A 50 3.81 11.60 3.50
N GLU A 51 3.78 11.41 2.17
CA GLU A 51 2.92 10.41 1.52
C GLU A 51 3.31 8.99 1.95
N GLN A 52 4.60 8.65 1.95
CA GLN A 52 5.08 7.34 2.41
C GLN A 52 4.72 7.09 3.88
N ALA A 53 4.85 8.11 4.75
CA ALA A 53 4.45 7.99 6.15
C ALA A 53 2.93 7.79 6.30
N THR A 54 2.13 8.38 5.42
CA THR A 54 0.67 8.20 5.36
C THR A 54 0.32 6.78 4.92
N LEU A 55 0.91 6.30 3.81
CA LEU A 55 0.71 4.94 3.31
C LEU A 55 1.14 3.89 4.34
N ALA A 56 2.23 4.12 5.08
CA ALA A 56 2.65 3.23 6.15
C ALA A 56 1.59 3.09 7.27
N LYS A 57 0.92 4.19 7.64
CA LYS A 57 -0.18 4.17 8.62
C LYS A 57 -1.39 3.42 8.10
N ILE A 58 -1.79 3.69 6.85
CA ILE A 58 -2.89 2.98 6.17
C ILE A 58 -2.60 1.47 6.16
N ASN A 59 -1.42 1.07 5.67
CA ASN A 59 -1.05 -0.33 5.55
C ASN A 59 -0.93 -1.03 6.91
N SER A 60 -0.49 -0.32 7.94
CA SER A 60 -0.48 -0.86 9.30
C SER A 60 -1.88 -1.07 9.87
N ALA A 61 -2.85 -0.20 9.53
CA ALA A 61 -4.23 -0.35 9.95
C ALA A 61 -4.90 -1.53 9.20
N ILE A 62 -4.78 -1.56 7.88
CA ILE A 62 -5.31 -2.65 7.03
C ILE A 62 -4.76 -4.01 7.48
N ALA A 63 -3.46 -4.11 7.76
CA ALA A 63 -2.86 -5.36 8.22
C ALA A 63 -3.38 -5.81 9.59
N LYS A 64 -3.71 -4.86 10.48
CA LYS A 64 -4.30 -5.16 11.79
C LYS A 64 -5.73 -5.65 11.62
N ASP A 65 -6.54 -4.93 10.84
CA ASP A 65 -7.96 -5.24 10.68
C ASP A 65 -8.13 -6.57 9.92
N LEU A 66 -7.32 -6.86 8.89
CA LEU A 66 -7.29 -8.17 8.24
C LEU A 66 -6.96 -9.32 9.20
N LYS A 67 -6.13 -9.08 10.23
CA LYS A 67 -5.82 -10.10 11.25
C LYS A 67 -7.02 -10.36 12.18
N LEU A 68 -7.81 -9.33 12.47
CA LEU A 68 -9.06 -9.50 13.20
C LEU A 68 -10.08 -10.26 12.35
N ASP A 69 -10.23 -9.89 11.08
CA ASP A 69 -11.12 -10.60 10.13
C ASP A 69 -10.77 -12.09 10.06
N GLN A 70 -9.49 -12.42 9.92
CA GLN A 70 -9.01 -13.82 9.93
C GLN A 70 -9.32 -14.52 11.26
N GLY A 71 -9.15 -13.81 12.37
CA GLY A 71 -9.41 -14.37 13.70
C GLY A 71 -10.90 -14.68 13.91
N TRP A 72 -11.81 -13.79 13.49
CA TRP A 72 -13.26 -14.02 13.51
C TRP A 72 -13.68 -15.12 12.52
N ALA A 73 -13.09 -15.16 11.33
CA ALA A 73 -13.38 -16.18 10.33
C ALA A 73 -13.05 -17.59 10.85
N GLU A 74 -11.96 -17.73 11.60
CA GLU A 74 -11.52 -19.01 12.17
C GLU A 74 -12.22 -19.35 13.50
N GLY A 75 -12.99 -18.42 14.09
CA GLY A 75 -13.61 -18.59 15.41
C GLY A 75 -12.61 -18.51 16.56
N SER A 76 -11.43 -17.94 16.32
CA SER A 76 -10.39 -17.77 17.34
C SER A 76 -10.55 -16.51 18.19
N LEU A 77 -11.47 -15.62 17.78
CA LEU A 77 -11.79 -14.37 18.47
C LEU A 77 -13.27 -14.33 18.88
N ASP A 78 -13.55 -13.65 20.01
CA ASP A 78 -14.90 -13.25 20.41
C ASP A 78 -15.39 -12.01 19.64
N GLU A 79 -16.63 -11.58 19.89
CA GLU A 79 -17.25 -10.41 19.23
C GLU A 79 -16.48 -9.09 19.46
N ASP A 80 -15.70 -9.01 20.53
CA ASP A 80 -14.89 -7.84 20.90
C ASP A 80 -13.46 -7.92 20.31
N GLY A 81 -13.12 -9.00 19.61
CA GLY A 81 -11.81 -9.21 18.99
C GLY A 81 -10.75 -9.75 19.96
N ASN A 82 -11.14 -10.35 21.09
CA ASN A 82 -10.22 -11.00 22.04
C ASN A 82 -10.10 -12.51 21.74
N PRO A 83 -8.92 -13.12 21.97
CA PRO A 83 -8.75 -14.56 21.81
C PRO A 83 -9.70 -15.38 22.69
N THR A 84 -10.26 -16.45 22.13
CA THR A 84 -11.13 -17.39 22.82
C THR A 84 -10.93 -18.81 22.30
N GLU A 85 -11.11 -19.81 23.15
CA GLU A 85 -11.04 -21.23 22.79
C GLU A 85 -12.41 -21.77 22.34
N ASP A 86 -13.50 -21.09 22.71
CA ASP A 86 -14.89 -21.50 22.47
C ASP A 86 -15.60 -20.61 21.42
N GLY A 87 -14.83 -19.89 20.60
CA GLY A 87 -15.38 -19.03 19.56
C GLY A 87 -16.03 -19.84 18.44
N THR A 88 -16.95 -19.18 17.72
CA THR A 88 -17.64 -19.77 16.57
C THR A 88 -17.12 -19.10 15.29
N PRO A 89 -16.69 -19.86 14.27
CA PRO A 89 -16.36 -19.31 12.96
C PRO A 89 -17.46 -18.38 12.43
N ASN A 90 -17.07 -17.19 11.99
CA ASN A 90 -18.00 -16.22 11.43
C ASN A 90 -17.84 -16.14 9.90
N ASP A 91 -18.86 -16.62 9.20
CA ASP A 91 -18.88 -16.70 7.73
C ASP A 91 -18.82 -15.32 7.05
N ASP A 92 -19.23 -14.24 7.72
CA ASP A 92 -19.12 -12.87 7.18
C ASP A 92 -17.66 -12.47 6.91
N PHE A 93 -16.71 -13.11 7.61
CA PHE A 93 -15.27 -12.87 7.46
C PHE A 93 -14.55 -13.99 6.71
N ALA A 94 -15.24 -15.04 6.23
CA ALA A 94 -14.62 -16.22 5.60
C ALA A 94 -13.72 -15.87 4.39
N TRP A 95 -14.04 -14.78 3.69
CA TRP A 95 -13.23 -14.26 2.58
C TRP A 95 -11.76 -14.01 2.98
N SER A 96 -11.52 -13.62 4.22
CA SER A 96 -10.19 -13.23 4.73
C SER A 96 -9.23 -14.42 4.88
N ILE A 97 -9.77 -15.65 4.98
CA ILE A 97 -8.99 -16.88 5.15
C ILE A 97 -8.11 -17.12 3.93
N VAL A 98 -8.59 -16.80 2.72
CA VAL A 98 -7.83 -16.98 1.48
C VAL A 98 -7.01 -15.75 1.09
N VAL A 99 -7.06 -14.67 1.88
CA VAL A 99 -6.23 -13.47 1.70
C VAL A 99 -5.02 -13.56 2.65
N ASP A 100 -3.83 -13.31 2.13
CA ASP A 100 -2.58 -13.29 2.91
C ASP A 100 -2.31 -11.89 3.49
N LYS A 101 -2.31 -10.87 2.62
CA LYS A 101 -2.10 -9.47 2.99
C LYS A 101 -2.74 -8.52 1.98
N ILE A 102 -3.04 -7.31 2.41
CA ILE A 102 -3.54 -6.22 1.58
C ILE A 102 -2.60 -5.02 1.76
N ILE A 103 -2.21 -4.37 0.65
CA ILE A 103 -1.30 -3.23 0.64
C ILE A 103 -1.90 -2.13 -0.22
N CYS A 104 -2.05 -0.93 0.34
CA CYS A 104 -2.29 0.30 -0.39
C CYS A 104 -0.96 0.92 -0.85
N GLU A 105 -0.83 1.14 -2.15
CA GLU A 105 0.33 1.77 -2.80
C GLU A 105 -0.15 2.89 -3.73
N GLY A 106 -0.07 4.13 -3.26
CA GLY A 106 -0.62 5.29 -3.97
C GLY A 106 -2.16 5.21 -4.07
N ASP A 107 -2.66 5.03 -5.29
CA ASP A 107 -4.09 4.87 -5.63
C ASP A 107 -4.47 3.40 -5.92
N THR A 108 -3.53 2.46 -5.76
CA THR A 108 -3.74 1.03 -6.07
C THR A 108 -3.81 0.20 -4.81
N LEU A 109 -4.77 -0.72 -4.75
CA LEU A 109 -4.82 -1.77 -3.75
C LEU A 109 -4.18 -3.04 -4.31
N ARG A 110 -3.19 -3.60 -3.61
CA ARG A 110 -2.62 -4.91 -3.95
C ARG A 110 -3.10 -5.94 -2.94
N VAL A 111 -3.86 -6.91 -3.42
CA VAL A 111 -4.36 -8.03 -2.62
C VAL A 111 -3.53 -9.26 -2.92
N TYR A 112 -2.85 -9.76 -1.90
CA TYR A 112 -2.06 -10.99 -1.99
C TYR A 112 -2.90 -12.12 -1.43
N VAL A 113 -3.11 -13.15 -2.23
CA VAL A 113 -3.99 -14.28 -1.91
C VAL A 113 -3.18 -15.55 -1.68
N LYS A 114 -3.76 -16.47 -0.92
CA LYS A 114 -3.22 -17.81 -0.67
C LYS A 114 -3.62 -18.75 -1.81
N ARG A 115 -2.95 -19.91 -1.91
CA ARG A 115 -3.23 -20.92 -2.97
C ARG A 115 -4.69 -21.36 -3.05
N GLY A 116 -5.40 -21.37 -1.91
CA GLY A 116 -6.84 -21.71 -1.87
C GLY A 116 -7.69 -20.82 -2.77
N PHE A 117 -7.29 -19.56 -3.00
CA PHE A 117 -8.01 -18.64 -3.88
C PHE A 117 -8.11 -19.14 -5.33
N LYS A 118 -7.10 -19.86 -5.85
CA LYS A 118 -7.16 -20.43 -7.21
C LYS A 118 -8.17 -21.57 -7.33
N GLN A 119 -8.63 -22.14 -6.22
CA GLN A 119 -9.63 -23.21 -6.23
C GLN A 119 -11.06 -22.67 -6.27
N LEU A 120 -11.25 -21.40 -5.95
CA LEU A 120 -12.53 -20.70 -6.07
C LEU A 120 -12.88 -20.48 -7.54
N ASP A 121 -14.18 -20.44 -7.82
CA ASP A 121 -14.68 -20.00 -9.12
C ASP A 121 -14.59 -18.47 -9.26
N ASN A 122 -14.93 -17.95 -10.44
CA ASN A 122 -14.77 -16.52 -10.70
C ASN A 122 -15.72 -15.62 -9.88
N GLU A 123 -16.89 -16.13 -9.49
CA GLU A 123 -17.84 -15.38 -8.66
C GLU A 123 -17.31 -15.26 -7.23
N ASP A 124 -16.89 -16.39 -6.64
CA ASP A 124 -16.30 -16.42 -5.30
C ASP A 124 -15.00 -15.61 -5.22
N ARG A 125 -14.15 -15.69 -6.27
CA ARG A 125 -12.95 -14.84 -6.36
C ARG A 125 -13.31 -13.37 -6.35
N GLN A 126 -14.33 -12.98 -7.12
CA GLN A 126 -14.80 -11.61 -7.14
C GLN A 126 -15.27 -11.18 -5.75
N THR A 127 -16.14 -11.95 -5.10
CA THR A 127 -16.61 -11.67 -3.73
C THR A 127 -15.46 -11.48 -2.74
N VAL A 128 -14.43 -12.34 -2.79
CA VAL A 128 -13.26 -12.20 -1.91
C VAL A 128 -12.54 -10.88 -2.13
N ILE A 129 -12.29 -10.48 -3.38
CA ILE A 129 -11.57 -9.24 -3.68
C ILE A 129 -12.43 -8.01 -3.36
N GLU A 130 -13.73 -8.05 -3.62
CA GLU A 130 -14.65 -6.98 -3.23
C GLU A 130 -14.70 -6.79 -1.71
N SER A 131 -14.72 -7.88 -0.95
CA SER A 131 -14.67 -7.83 0.52
C SER A 131 -13.35 -7.24 1.01
N ALA A 132 -12.20 -7.65 0.44
CA ALA A 132 -10.89 -7.09 0.75
C ALA A 132 -10.81 -5.57 0.46
N MET A 133 -11.40 -5.14 -0.66
CA MET A 133 -11.51 -3.72 -1.00
C MET A 133 -12.33 -2.96 0.05
N ARG A 134 -13.55 -3.45 0.35
CA ARG A 134 -14.47 -2.79 1.30
C ARG A 134 -13.89 -2.72 2.72
N ALA A 135 -13.24 -3.79 3.18
CA ALA A 135 -12.55 -3.82 4.47
C ALA A 135 -11.48 -2.72 4.56
N SER A 136 -10.81 -2.40 3.44
CA SER A 136 -9.76 -1.39 3.40
C SER A 136 -10.29 0.06 3.38
N TYR A 137 -11.56 0.31 3.02
CA TYR A 137 -12.07 1.68 2.81
C TYR A 137 -12.02 2.55 4.06
N SER A 138 -12.39 2.00 5.23
CA SER A 138 -12.36 2.76 6.49
C SER A 138 -10.94 3.22 6.82
N ASP A 139 -9.96 2.33 6.66
CA ASP A 139 -8.56 2.61 6.96
C ASP A 139 -7.92 3.59 6.00
N ILE A 140 -8.24 3.49 4.70
CA ILE A 140 -7.78 4.46 3.72
C ILE A 140 -8.41 5.82 4.03
N ASN A 141 -9.73 5.89 4.23
CA ASN A 141 -10.47 7.13 4.43
C ASN A 141 -10.05 7.92 5.68
N LYS A 142 -9.54 7.24 6.74
CA LYS A 142 -8.98 7.89 7.94
C LYS A 142 -7.79 8.82 7.62
N TYR A 143 -7.03 8.52 6.56
CA TYR A 143 -5.77 9.20 6.25
C TYR A 143 -5.73 9.85 4.87
N LYS A 144 -6.52 9.32 3.93
CA LYS A 144 -6.66 9.78 2.55
C LYS A 144 -8.15 9.84 2.24
N LYS A 145 -8.70 11.04 2.13
CA LYS A 145 -10.12 11.24 1.90
C LYS A 145 -10.52 10.55 0.59
N LEU A 146 -11.36 9.52 0.69
CA LEU A 146 -11.89 8.81 -0.47
C LEU A 146 -12.99 9.64 -1.15
N ASP A 147 -12.95 9.71 -2.47
CA ASP A 147 -14.03 10.25 -3.27
C ASP A 147 -15.20 9.24 -3.34
N GLN A 148 -16.41 9.71 -3.08
CA GLN A 148 -17.59 8.83 -3.00
C GLN A 148 -17.94 8.21 -4.36
N GLU A 149 -17.67 8.93 -5.45
CA GLU A 149 -18.05 8.52 -6.81
C GLU A 149 -16.92 7.73 -7.48
N GLU A 150 -15.68 8.18 -7.34
CA GLU A 150 -14.54 7.54 -7.99
C GLU A 150 -13.97 6.38 -7.16
N ASP A 151 -13.80 6.53 -5.84
CA ASP A 151 -13.15 5.48 -5.04
C ASP A 151 -14.14 4.47 -4.47
N ILE A 152 -15.33 4.91 -4.05
CA ILE A 152 -16.30 4.03 -3.40
C ILE A 152 -17.25 3.41 -4.42
N LYS A 153 -17.88 4.22 -5.28
CA LYS A 153 -18.88 3.73 -6.25
C LYS A 153 -18.26 2.97 -7.43
N LYS A 154 -17.12 3.41 -7.97
CA LYS A 154 -16.38 2.64 -8.99
C LYS A 154 -15.40 1.63 -8.40
N GLY A 155 -15.09 1.75 -7.11
CA GLY A 155 -14.10 0.92 -6.40
C GLY A 155 -12.69 1.47 -6.53
N ILE A 156 -11.76 0.93 -5.75
CA ILE A 156 -10.33 1.22 -5.85
C ILE A 156 -9.70 0.26 -6.86
N PHE A 157 -8.85 0.77 -7.76
CA PHE A 157 -8.14 -0.09 -8.70
C PHE A 157 -7.32 -1.13 -7.95
N THR A 158 -7.58 -2.40 -8.20
CA THR A 158 -7.02 -3.51 -7.43
C THR A 158 -6.23 -4.47 -8.31
N GLU A 159 -5.04 -4.84 -7.86
CA GLU A 159 -4.20 -5.89 -8.45
C GLU A 159 -4.16 -7.10 -7.51
N ILE A 160 -4.30 -8.30 -8.07
CA ILE A 160 -4.34 -9.55 -7.32
C ILE A 160 -3.06 -10.34 -7.57
N TYR A 161 -2.39 -10.75 -6.51
CA TYR A 161 -1.14 -11.50 -6.55
C TYR A 161 -1.28 -12.83 -5.82
N LEU A 162 -0.80 -13.91 -6.42
CA LEU A 162 -0.45 -15.13 -5.71
C LEU A 162 1.06 -15.15 -5.49
N ASP A 163 1.48 -15.13 -4.23
CA ASP A 163 2.88 -14.92 -3.84
C ASP A 163 3.46 -13.61 -4.43
N SER A 164 4.16 -13.69 -5.57
CA SER A 164 4.72 -12.54 -6.30
C SER A 164 4.26 -12.46 -7.76
N THR A 165 3.37 -13.36 -8.16
CA THR A 165 2.86 -13.46 -9.53
C THR A 165 1.51 -12.74 -9.60
N PRO A 166 1.33 -11.72 -10.47
CA PRO A 166 0.02 -11.16 -10.73
C PRO A 166 -0.87 -12.23 -11.37
N ILE A 167 -2.09 -12.38 -10.86
CA ILE A 167 -3.07 -13.37 -11.33
C ILE A 167 -4.40 -12.72 -11.74
N GLY A 168 -4.51 -11.40 -11.60
CA GLY A 168 -5.68 -10.66 -12.01
C GLY A 168 -5.61 -9.20 -11.60
N ARG A 169 -6.54 -8.43 -12.14
CA ARG A 169 -6.66 -6.99 -11.87
C ARG A 169 -8.04 -6.47 -12.19
N SER A 170 -8.42 -5.38 -11.54
CA SER A 170 -9.60 -4.59 -11.85
C SER A 170 -9.59 -4.10 -13.31
N LYS A 171 -10.77 -3.95 -13.91
CA LYS A 171 -10.97 -3.23 -15.17
C LYS A 171 -10.98 -1.73 -14.91
N LEU A 172 -10.32 -0.94 -15.76
CA LEU A 172 -10.29 0.53 -15.62
C LEU A 172 -11.67 1.21 -15.74
N SER A 173 -12.64 0.55 -16.37
CA SER A 173 -14.00 1.09 -16.54
C SER A 173 -14.88 0.91 -15.30
N ASN A 174 -14.58 -0.10 -14.47
CA ASN A 174 -15.31 -0.45 -13.26
C ASN A 174 -14.39 -1.33 -12.40
N HIS A 175 -13.90 -0.82 -11.27
CA HIS A 175 -12.88 -1.51 -10.50
C HIS A 175 -13.41 -2.74 -9.72
N TYR A 176 -14.74 -2.90 -9.65
CA TYR A 176 -15.39 -4.12 -9.13
C TYR A 176 -15.45 -5.27 -10.16
N GLU A 177 -15.08 -5.03 -11.42
CA GLU A 177 -14.95 -6.09 -12.43
C GLU A 177 -13.49 -6.45 -12.63
N PHE A 178 -13.20 -7.74 -12.82
CA PHE A 178 -11.83 -8.24 -12.89
C PHE A 178 -11.52 -8.92 -14.22
N ASN A 179 -10.27 -8.78 -14.67
CA ASN A 179 -9.65 -9.65 -15.64
C ASN A 179 -8.72 -10.60 -14.89
N TRP A 180 -8.82 -11.89 -15.17
CA TRP A 180 -8.01 -12.93 -14.56
C TRP A 180 -6.93 -13.39 -15.52
N ASP A 181 -5.71 -13.52 -15.02
CA ASP A 181 -4.58 -14.08 -15.76
C ASP A 181 -4.50 -15.57 -15.39
N GLU A 182 -5.03 -16.44 -16.28
CA GLU A 182 -5.11 -17.90 -16.08
C GLU A 182 -3.75 -18.61 -16.22
#